data_AF-A0A089HWN5-F1
#
_entry.id   AF-A0A089HWN5-F1
#
_cell.length_a   1.000
_cell.length_b   1.000
_cell.length_c   1.000
_cell.angle_alpha   90.00
_cell.angle_beta   90.00
_cell.angle_gamma   90.00
#
_symmetry.space_group_name_H-M   'P 1'
#
loop_
_entity.id
_entity.type
_entity.pdbx_description
1 polymer ?
#
loop_
_entity_poly.entity_id
_entity_poly.type
_entity_poly.pdbx_seq_one_letter_code
_entity_poly.pdbx_strand_id
1 'polypeptide(L)'
;MDRLLLLISILGVVYLSLLVFVSSSSRQERYVHRLGVKWKELGERVQNERLQQLLHGSGLSISASKITLFRYSAALIYLAVQVTGDFIRSVPFSIYDLLVALLILLITSPLRYLPFGWLLAWLHQKALIQKDGELISFIRLYENNRLRKRGYMQFGAFCAGTASHFQYIRQDLYELSERAVDEGNERAIEWFCGKFPDGHAFINDIRSILLATEGMDDDTEAANYLREQGKIITKISSDQYLKKWSFIGDVSTIINVIPSLATFLMIVSLAMQYIMLIKGNFNGVGMFQ
;
A
#
# COMPACT_ATOMS: atom_id res chain seq x y z
N MET A 1 -1.43 34.50 9.94
CA MET A 1 -2.21 33.41 10.57
C MET A 1 -3.29 32.87 9.63
N ASP A 2 -4.01 33.72 8.90
CA ASP A 2 -5.07 33.31 7.97
C ASP A 2 -4.64 32.29 6.90
N ARG A 3 -3.43 32.43 6.34
CA ARG A 3 -2.93 31.52 5.30
C ARG A 3 -2.64 30.10 5.80
N LEU A 4 -2.24 29.96 7.07
CA LEU A 4 -2.03 28.66 7.72
C LEU A 4 -3.36 28.01 8.07
N LEU A 5 -4.32 28.79 8.57
CA LEU A 5 -5.69 28.35 8.82
C LEU A 5 -6.40 27.91 7.54
N LEU A 6 -6.14 28.58 6.42
CA LEU A 6 -6.70 28.23 5.11
C LEU A 6 -6.10 26.92 4.58
N LEU A 7 -4.79 26.71 4.73
CA LEU A 7 -4.13 25.43 4.41
C LEU A 7 -4.65 24.27 5.26
N ILE A 8 -4.83 24.49 6.57
CA ILE A 8 -5.38 23.49 7.50
C ILE A 8 -6.85 23.19 7.14
N SER A 9 -7.62 24.21 6.75
CA SER A 9 -9.02 24.03 6.33
C SER A 9 -9.13 23.26 5.02
N ILE A 10 -8.26 23.53 4.04
CA ILE A 10 -8.21 22.76 2.79
C ILE A 10 -7.84 21.29 3.08
N LEU A 11 -6.83 21.04 3.91
CA LEU A 11 -6.46 19.69 4.34
C LEU A 11 -7.61 18.97 5.05
N GLY A 12 -8.33 19.68 5.92
CA GLY A 12 -9.49 19.17 6.63
C GLY A 12 -10.64 18.80 5.69
N VAL A 13 -10.97 19.67 4.73
CA VAL A 13 -12.03 19.41 3.73
C VAL A 13 -11.66 18.25 2.81
N VAL A 14 -10.40 18.16 2.38
CA VAL A 14 -9.90 17.03 1.58
C VAL A 14 -10.01 15.73 2.38
N TYR A 15 -9.60 15.73 3.64
CA TYR A 15 -9.68 14.55 4.52
C TYR A 15 -11.12 14.10 4.78
N LEU A 16 -12.02 15.04 5.06
CA LEU A 16 -13.43 14.77 5.35
C LEU A 16 -14.16 14.25 4.09
N SER A 17 -13.84 14.82 2.92
CA SER A 17 -14.32 14.32 1.63
C SER A 17 -13.82 12.90 1.35
N LEU A 18 -12.57 12.60 1.68
CA LEU A 18 -11.97 11.27 1.55
C LEU A 18 -12.69 10.26 2.46
N LEU A 19 -13.01 10.65 3.70
CA LEU A 19 -13.73 9.81 4.66
C LEU A 19 -15.16 9.50 4.23
N VAL A 20 -15.92 10.51 3.78
CA VAL A 20 -17.29 10.35 3.27
C VAL A 20 -17.30 9.52 1.99
N PHE A 21 -16.28 9.68 1.13
CA PHE A 21 -16.15 8.91 -0.09
C PHE A 21 -15.86 7.42 0.19
N VAL A 22 -14.94 7.14 1.13
CA VAL A 22 -14.61 5.78 1.57
C VAL A 22 -15.81 5.08 2.23
N SER A 23 -16.64 5.81 2.99
CA SER A 23 -17.80 5.22 3.67
C SER A 23 -18.97 4.89 2.71
N SER A 24 -19.09 5.60 1.58
CA SER A 24 -20.17 5.38 0.62
C SER A 24 -20.01 4.14 -0.29
N SER A 25 -18.81 3.56 -0.36
CA SER A 25 -18.42 2.62 -1.44
C SER A 25 -18.61 1.12 -1.13
N SER A 26 -19.48 0.71 -0.20
CA SER A 26 -19.33 -0.61 0.43
C SER A 26 -20.15 -1.78 -0.14
N ARG A 27 -21.17 -1.58 -0.99
CA ARG A 27 -22.08 -2.70 -1.37
C ARG A 27 -22.24 -3.03 -2.86
N GLN A 28 -22.18 -2.08 -3.79
CA GLN A 28 -22.53 -2.35 -5.20
C GLN A 28 -21.34 -2.80 -6.07
N GLU A 29 -20.12 -2.41 -5.71
CA GLU A 29 -18.92 -2.69 -6.53
C GLU A 29 -18.42 -4.14 -6.44
N ARG A 30 -18.72 -4.84 -5.34
CA ARG A 30 -18.39 -6.27 -5.19
C ARG A 30 -19.11 -7.16 -6.20
N TYR A 31 -20.22 -6.69 -6.78
CA TYR A 31 -21.00 -7.43 -7.77
C TYR A 31 -20.51 -7.16 -9.21
N VAL A 32 -20.18 -5.90 -9.52
CA VAL A 32 -19.73 -5.48 -10.86
C VAL A 32 -18.30 -5.96 -11.15
N HIS A 33 -17.41 -5.98 -10.16
CA HIS A 33 -16.06 -6.53 -10.32
C HIS A 33 -16.05 -8.06 -10.54
N ARG A 34 -17.11 -8.76 -10.10
CA ARG A 34 -17.27 -10.22 -10.25
C ARG A 34 -17.73 -10.61 -11.67
N LEU A 35 -18.21 -9.65 -12.46
CA LEU A 35 -18.87 -9.89 -13.75
C LEU A 35 -17.96 -9.69 -14.97
N GLY A 36 -16.71 -9.27 -14.81
CA GLY A 36 -15.72 -9.27 -15.91
C GLY A 36 -16.17 -8.56 -17.19
N VAL A 37 -17.10 -7.61 -17.11
CA VAL A 37 -17.70 -7.00 -18.30
C VAL A 37 -16.73 -5.97 -18.89
N LYS A 38 -16.31 -6.30 -20.11
CA LYS A 38 -15.47 -5.57 -21.05
C LYS A 38 -15.95 -4.13 -21.28
N TRP A 39 -15.60 -3.19 -20.41
CA TRP A 39 -15.56 -1.75 -20.71
C TRP A 39 -14.13 -1.32 -21.07
N LYS A 40 -13.42 -2.15 -21.85
CA LYS A 40 -11.97 -1.97 -22.11
C LYS A 40 -11.65 -0.89 -23.16
N GLU A 41 -12.51 -0.60 -24.14
CA GLU A 41 -12.02 0.15 -25.31
C GLU A 41 -12.09 1.69 -25.22
N LEU A 42 -12.77 2.28 -24.23
CA LEU A 42 -12.81 3.75 -24.07
C LEU A 42 -12.05 4.27 -22.84
N GLY A 43 -11.67 3.39 -21.91
CA GLY A 43 -11.01 3.73 -20.65
C GLY A 43 -9.50 3.52 -20.61
N GLU A 44 -8.90 2.87 -21.61
CA GLU A 44 -7.50 2.42 -21.61
C GLU A 44 -6.46 3.56 -21.56
N ARG A 45 -6.82 4.80 -21.95
CA ARG A 45 -5.92 5.96 -21.73
C ARG A 45 -5.95 6.53 -20.32
N VAL A 46 -6.99 6.22 -19.54
CA VAL A 46 -7.18 6.71 -18.15
C VAL A 46 -6.83 5.61 -17.14
N GLN A 47 -6.87 4.34 -17.54
CA GLN A 47 -6.41 3.21 -16.73
C GLN A 47 -4.90 3.08 -16.81
N ASN A 48 -4.21 3.72 -15.88
CA ASN A 48 -2.80 3.46 -15.66
C ASN A 48 -2.68 2.06 -15.02
N GLU A 49 -2.45 1.02 -15.83
CA GLU A 49 -2.39 -0.39 -15.40
C GLU A 49 -1.42 -0.60 -14.23
N ARG A 50 -0.29 0.12 -14.24
CA ARG A 50 0.69 0.09 -13.13
C ARG A 50 0.10 0.62 -11.82
N LEU A 51 -0.70 1.70 -11.88
CA LEU A 51 -1.38 2.24 -10.71
C LEU A 51 -2.46 1.26 -10.22
N GLN A 52 -3.18 0.63 -11.14
CA GLN A 52 -4.19 -0.38 -10.80
C GLN A 52 -3.55 -1.60 -10.12
N GLN A 53 -2.40 -2.07 -10.62
CA GLN A 53 -1.63 -3.15 -10.02
C GLN A 53 -1.12 -2.77 -8.63
N LEU A 54 -0.60 -1.55 -8.44
CA LEU A 54 -0.14 -1.07 -7.13
C LEU A 54 -1.29 -0.95 -6.13
N LEU A 55 -2.47 -0.50 -6.56
CA LEU A 55 -3.66 -0.40 -5.70
C LEU A 55 -4.14 -1.78 -5.25
N HIS A 56 -4.28 -2.73 -6.19
CA HIS A 56 -4.64 -4.10 -5.88
C HIS A 56 -3.60 -4.77 -4.97
N GLY A 57 -2.31 -4.63 -5.29
CA GLY A 57 -1.23 -5.14 -4.48
C GLY A 57 -1.10 -4.48 -3.10
N SER A 58 -1.75 -3.33 -2.88
CA SER A 58 -1.84 -2.66 -1.57
C SER A 58 -3.13 -3.02 -0.81
N GLY A 59 -3.98 -3.88 -1.37
CA GLY A 59 -5.29 -4.23 -0.78
C GLY A 59 -6.36 -3.15 -0.94
N LEU A 60 -6.14 -2.14 -1.79
CA LEU A 60 -7.12 -1.09 -2.08
C LEU A 60 -7.98 -1.51 -3.28
N SER A 61 -9.29 -1.64 -3.08
CA SER A 61 -10.26 -1.98 -4.13
C SER A 61 -10.65 -0.80 -5.03
N ILE A 62 -9.91 0.30 -4.97
CA ILE A 62 -10.21 1.53 -5.71
C ILE A 62 -9.63 1.42 -7.11
N SER A 63 -10.41 1.74 -8.14
CA SER A 63 -9.91 1.81 -9.51
C SER A 63 -9.00 3.03 -9.73
N ALA A 64 -7.87 2.85 -10.40
CA ALA A 64 -6.93 3.88 -10.83
C ALA A 64 -7.63 5.02 -11.58
N SER A 65 -8.62 4.70 -12.43
CA SER A 65 -9.41 5.69 -13.17
C SER A 65 -10.11 6.70 -12.24
N LYS A 66 -10.63 6.26 -11.08
CA LYS A 66 -11.25 7.16 -10.10
C LYS A 66 -10.25 8.09 -9.44
N ILE A 67 -9.04 7.61 -9.16
CA ILE A 67 -7.97 8.42 -8.58
C ILE A 67 -7.50 9.47 -9.58
N THR A 68 -7.33 9.07 -10.85
CA THR A 68 -6.99 9.98 -11.93
C THR A 68 -8.09 11.02 -12.17
N LEU A 69 -9.36 10.60 -12.15
CA LEU A 69 -10.51 11.50 -12.28
C LEU A 69 -10.57 12.49 -11.12
N PHE A 70 -10.44 12.01 -9.88
CA PHE A 70 -10.38 12.86 -8.68
C PHE A 70 -9.25 13.88 -8.76
N ARG A 71 -8.05 13.45 -9.17
CA ARG A 71 -6.88 14.32 -9.31
C ARG A 71 -7.14 15.49 -10.25
N TYR A 72 -7.65 15.23 -11.45
CA TYR A 72 -7.93 16.29 -12.42
C TYR A 72 -9.19 17.09 -12.06
N SER A 73 -10.23 16.45 -11.54
CA SER A 73 -11.46 17.14 -11.14
C SER A 73 -11.22 18.07 -9.96
N ALA A 74 -10.43 17.67 -8.96
CA ALA A 74 -10.12 18.52 -7.82
C ALA A 74 -9.35 19.78 -8.24
N ALA A 75 -8.34 19.64 -9.12
CA ALA A 75 -7.61 20.78 -9.64
C ALA A 75 -8.49 21.70 -10.51
N LEU A 76 -9.36 21.13 -11.34
CA LEU A 76 -10.27 21.89 -12.21
C LEU A 76 -11.35 22.61 -11.40
N ILE A 77 -11.97 21.95 -10.42
CA ILE A 77 -12.97 22.56 -9.54
C ILE A 77 -12.34 23.72 -8.77
N TYR A 78 -11.13 23.55 -8.24
CA TYR A 78 -10.41 24.63 -7.55
C TYR A 78 -10.22 25.86 -8.44
N LEU A 79 -9.71 25.65 -9.66
CA LEU A 79 -9.52 26.75 -10.63
C LEU A 79 -10.86 27.40 -11.03
N ALA A 80 -11.91 26.60 -11.26
CA ALA A 80 -13.23 27.12 -11.63
C ALA A 80 -13.82 27.99 -10.51
N VAL A 81 -13.68 27.57 -9.25
CA VAL A 81 -14.14 28.34 -8.09
C VAL A 81 -13.36 29.65 -7.97
N GLN A 82 -12.04 29.64 -8.14
CA GLN A 82 -11.24 30.86 -8.05
C GLN A 82 -11.52 31.82 -9.21
N VAL A 83 -11.60 31.33 -10.45
CA VAL A 83 -11.93 32.17 -11.61
C VAL A 83 -13.31 32.80 -11.45
N THR A 84 -14.30 32.04 -11.00
CA THR A 84 -15.66 32.57 -10.77
C THR A 84 -15.68 33.56 -9.59
N GLY A 85 -14.93 33.27 -8.52
CA GLY A 85 -14.81 34.14 -7.35
C GLY A 85 -14.13 35.47 -7.67
N ASP A 86 -13.03 35.44 -8.43
CA ASP A 86 -12.28 36.61 -8.87
C ASP A 86 -13.08 37.44 -9.87
N PHE A 87 -13.85 36.80 -10.76
CA PHE A 87 -14.78 37.48 -11.65
C PHE A 87 -15.85 38.25 -10.88
N ILE A 88 -16.47 37.62 -9.86
CA ILE A 88 -17.47 38.28 -9.00
C ILE A 88 -16.84 39.44 -8.21
N ARG A 89 -15.60 39.28 -7.74
CA ARG A 89 -14.88 40.28 -6.94
C ARG A 89 -14.18 41.36 -7.77
N SER A 90 -14.17 41.24 -9.10
CA SER A 90 -13.47 42.14 -10.02
C SER A 90 -11.96 42.27 -9.71
N VAL A 91 -11.34 41.19 -9.25
CA VAL A 91 -9.91 41.13 -8.90
C VAL A 91 -9.16 40.44 -10.04
N PRO A 92 -7.93 40.88 -10.42
CA PRO A 92 -7.13 40.17 -11.42
C PRO A 92 -6.74 38.78 -10.92
N PHE A 93 -6.83 37.80 -11.82
CA PHE A 93 -6.49 36.41 -11.53
C PHE A 93 -5.04 36.27 -11.05
N SER A 94 -4.83 35.58 -9.93
CA SER A 94 -3.51 35.45 -9.34
C SER A 94 -2.72 34.27 -9.92
N ILE A 95 -1.43 34.48 -10.19
CA ILE A 95 -0.50 33.39 -10.54
C ILE A 95 -0.41 32.35 -9.40
N TYR A 96 -0.68 32.77 -8.16
CA TYR A 96 -0.67 31.88 -6.99
C TYR A 96 -1.78 30.81 -7.04
N ASP A 97 -2.95 31.09 -7.62
CA ASP A 97 -4.02 30.09 -7.74
C ASP A 97 -3.63 28.97 -8.73
N LEU A 98 -2.86 29.32 -9.76
CA LEU A 98 -2.30 28.36 -10.70
C LEU A 98 -1.22 27.48 -10.04
N LEU A 99 -0.41 28.07 -9.16
CA LEU A 99 0.54 27.32 -8.34
C LEU A 99 -0.15 26.35 -7.35
N VAL A 100 -1.27 26.75 -6.76
CA VAL A 100 -2.04 25.88 -5.85
C VAL A 100 -2.68 24.71 -6.63
N ALA A 101 -3.22 24.96 -7.82
CA ALA A 101 -3.73 23.89 -8.67
C ALA A 101 -2.62 22.90 -9.08
N LEU A 102 -1.42 23.40 -9.39
CA LEU A 102 -0.25 22.56 -9.69
C LEU A 102 0.20 21.76 -8.46
N LEU A 103 0.13 22.34 -7.27
CA LEU A 103 0.43 21.67 -6.01
C LEU A 103 -0.56 20.51 -5.74
N ILE A 104 -1.85 20.71 -5.99
CA ILE A 104 -2.88 19.66 -5.88
C ILE A 104 -2.53 18.49 -6.81
N LEU A 105 -2.17 18.79 -8.06
CA LEU A 105 -1.78 17.77 -9.05
C LEU A 105 -0.48 17.04 -8.68
N LEU A 106 0.45 17.70 -8.01
CA LEU A 106 1.71 17.12 -7.53
C LEU A 106 1.48 16.21 -6.33
N ILE A 107 0.75 16.68 -5.31
CA ILE A 107 0.51 15.92 -4.07
C ILE A 107 -0.26 14.63 -4.37
N THR A 108 -1.26 14.70 -5.25
CA THR A 108 -2.12 13.58 -5.65
C THR A 108 -1.52 12.70 -6.75
N SER A 109 -0.30 12.99 -7.21
CA SER A 109 0.34 12.22 -8.27
C SER A 109 0.79 10.84 -7.80
N PRO A 110 0.61 9.79 -8.62
CA PRO A 110 1.02 8.42 -8.29
C PRO A 110 2.53 8.17 -8.43
N LEU A 111 3.34 9.18 -8.77
CA LEU A 111 4.79 9.01 -8.91
C LEU A 111 5.42 8.67 -7.55
N ARG A 112 6.33 7.69 -7.53
CA ARG A 112 6.94 7.13 -6.31
C ARG A 112 7.57 8.17 -5.37
N TYR A 113 8.09 9.27 -5.92
CA TYR A 113 8.76 10.33 -5.16
C TYR A 113 7.81 11.40 -4.63
N LEU A 114 6.53 11.38 -5.04
CA LEU A 114 5.52 12.32 -4.62
C LEU A 114 4.70 11.75 -3.45
N PRO A 115 4.05 12.60 -2.63
CA PRO A 115 3.48 12.20 -1.34
C PRO A 115 2.52 11.01 -1.45
N PHE A 116 1.59 11.05 -2.40
CA PHE A 116 0.63 9.98 -2.61
C PHE A 116 1.29 8.69 -3.15
N GLY A 117 2.20 8.80 -4.11
CA GLY A 117 2.94 7.64 -4.63
C GLY A 117 3.88 7.01 -3.60
N TRP A 118 4.48 7.80 -2.70
CA TRP A 118 5.26 7.31 -1.58
C TRP A 118 4.38 6.53 -0.59
N LEU A 119 3.23 7.10 -0.22
CA LEU A 119 2.25 6.43 0.64
C LEU A 119 1.78 5.10 0.03
N LEU A 120 1.47 5.09 -1.27
CA LEU A 120 1.10 3.87 -1.98
C LEU A 120 2.23 2.83 -1.99
N ALA A 121 3.46 3.25 -2.26
CA ALA A 121 4.61 2.35 -2.24
C ALA A 121 4.83 1.75 -0.83
N TRP A 122 4.64 2.56 0.21
CA TRP A 122 4.72 2.12 1.60
C TRP A 122 3.61 1.13 1.97
N LEU A 123 2.36 1.41 1.59
CA LEU A 123 1.24 0.49 1.78
C LEU A 123 1.45 -0.82 1.01
N HIS A 124 1.95 -0.74 -0.22
CA HIS A 124 2.29 -1.90 -1.02
C HIS A 124 3.37 -2.76 -0.36
N GLN A 125 4.45 -2.14 0.11
CA GLN A 125 5.51 -2.86 0.84
C GLN A 125 4.99 -3.52 2.11
N LYS A 126 4.11 -2.83 2.86
CA LYS A 126 3.49 -3.40 4.06
C LYS A 126 2.61 -4.60 3.72
N ALA A 127 1.81 -4.50 2.67
CA ALA A 127 0.95 -5.59 2.20
C ALA A 127 1.79 -6.80 1.74
N LEU A 128 2.90 -6.58 1.03
CA LEU A 128 3.85 -7.64 0.67
C LEU A 128 4.42 -8.34 1.91
N ILE A 129 4.92 -7.58 2.90
CA ILE A 129 5.46 -8.16 4.14
C ILE A 129 4.40 -9.00 4.89
N GLN A 130 3.14 -8.57 4.87
CA GLN A 130 2.04 -9.31 5.45
C GLN A 130 1.70 -10.58 4.66
N LYS A 131 1.66 -10.49 3.32
CA LYS A 131 1.46 -11.64 2.42
C LYS A 131 2.55 -12.70 2.62
N ASP A 132 3.81 -12.28 2.73
CA ASP A 132 4.96 -13.14 3.02
C ASP A 132 4.81 -13.85 4.38
N GLY A 133 4.37 -13.13 5.41
CA GLY A 133 4.13 -13.69 6.74
C GLY A 133 2.99 -14.71 6.77
N GLU A 134 1.92 -14.46 6.01
CA GLU A 134 0.83 -15.41 5.83
C GLU A 134 1.28 -16.66 5.07
N LEU A 135 2.10 -16.50 4.02
CA LEU A 135 2.65 -17.62 3.26
C LEU A 135 3.51 -18.55 4.12
N ILE A 136 4.38 -17.99 4.98
CA ILE A 136 5.19 -18.80 5.92
C ILE A 136 4.29 -19.53 6.91
N SER A 137 3.26 -18.85 7.41
CA SER A 137 2.30 -19.45 8.34
C SER A 137 1.51 -20.58 7.69
N PHE A 138 1.10 -20.40 6.43
CA PHE A 138 0.47 -21.44 5.62
C PHE A 138 1.36 -22.67 5.49
N ILE A 139 2.65 -22.49 5.18
CA ILE A 139 3.58 -23.63 5.05
C ILE A 139 3.80 -24.36 6.35
N ARG A 140 3.89 -23.65 7.48
CA ARG A 140 3.96 -24.31 8.79
C ARG A 140 2.69 -25.09 9.12
N LEU A 141 1.52 -24.57 8.76
CA LEU A 141 0.27 -25.32 8.92
C LEU A 141 0.23 -26.53 8.01
N TYR A 142 0.77 -26.41 6.80
CA TYR A 142 0.85 -27.50 5.83
C TYR A 142 1.81 -28.61 6.30
N GLU A 143 3.00 -28.24 6.77
CA GLU A 143 3.96 -29.14 7.41
C GLU A 143 3.29 -29.89 8.58
N ASN A 144 2.62 -29.16 9.47
CA ASN A 144 1.88 -29.76 10.59
C ASN A 144 0.75 -30.69 10.14
N ASN A 145 0.08 -30.39 9.02
CA ASN A 145 -0.96 -31.26 8.46
C ASN A 145 -0.35 -32.56 7.95
N ARG A 146 0.74 -32.49 7.17
CA ARG A 146 1.43 -33.66 6.61
C ARG A 146 2.13 -34.52 7.66
N LEU A 147 2.60 -33.94 8.77
CA LEU A 147 3.21 -34.68 9.88
C LEU A 147 2.18 -35.41 10.78
N ARG A 148 0.87 -35.28 10.54
CA ARG A 148 -0.15 -36.01 11.31
C ARG A 148 -0.13 -37.50 10.99
N LYS A 149 -0.03 -38.33 12.04
CA LYS A 149 -0.02 -39.80 11.92
C LYS A 149 -1.29 -40.40 11.32
N ARG A 150 -2.44 -39.72 11.36
CA ARG A 150 -3.73 -40.15 10.79
C ARG A 150 -4.55 -38.94 10.35
N GLY A 151 -5.27 -39.08 9.22
CA GLY A 151 -6.27 -38.12 8.78
C GLY A 151 -5.70 -36.75 8.36
N TYR A 152 -4.52 -36.73 7.72
CA TYR A 152 -4.06 -35.51 7.08
C TYR A 152 -5.00 -35.15 5.93
N MET A 153 -5.23 -33.86 5.72
CA MET A 153 -6.05 -33.39 4.60
C MET A 153 -5.22 -33.36 3.31
N GLN A 154 -5.80 -33.81 2.20
CA GLN A 154 -5.23 -33.67 0.87
C GLN A 154 -4.99 -32.19 0.53
N PHE A 155 -3.99 -31.91 -0.30
CA PHE A 155 -3.50 -30.56 -0.60
C PHE A 155 -4.60 -29.56 -0.97
N GLY A 156 -5.44 -29.87 -1.95
CA GLY A 156 -6.54 -29.00 -2.38
C GLY A 156 -7.54 -28.70 -1.25
N ALA A 157 -7.97 -29.74 -0.52
CA ALA A 157 -8.88 -29.59 0.62
C ALA A 157 -8.25 -28.78 1.77
N PHE A 158 -6.95 -28.98 2.02
CA PHE A 158 -6.20 -28.20 3.00
C PHE A 158 -6.11 -26.71 2.60
N CYS A 159 -5.87 -26.41 1.33
CA CYS A 159 -5.83 -25.03 0.82
C CYS A 159 -7.17 -24.32 1.02
N ALA A 160 -8.28 -24.96 0.63
CA ALA A 160 -9.64 -24.41 0.82
C ALA A 160 -10.00 -24.24 2.31
N GLY A 161 -9.66 -25.22 3.14
CA GLY A 161 -9.96 -25.23 4.57
C GLY A 161 -9.17 -24.19 5.37
N THR A 162 -7.94 -23.90 4.96
CA THR A 162 -7.08 -22.92 5.66
C THR A 162 -7.20 -21.50 5.11
N ALA A 163 -7.73 -21.32 3.89
CA ALA A 163 -7.86 -20.01 3.25
C ALA A 163 -8.58 -18.96 4.12
N SER A 164 -9.56 -19.36 4.92
CA SER A 164 -10.29 -18.43 5.80
C SER A 164 -9.45 -17.84 6.94
N HIS A 165 -8.32 -18.45 7.29
CA HIS A 165 -7.41 -17.94 8.31
C HIS A 165 -6.48 -16.83 7.81
N PHE A 166 -6.44 -16.64 6.49
CA PHE A 166 -5.57 -15.68 5.84
C PHE A 166 -6.40 -14.54 5.25
N GLN A 167 -5.83 -13.34 5.18
CA GLN A 167 -6.46 -12.17 4.59
C GLN A 167 -5.86 -11.83 3.22
N TYR A 168 -4.53 -11.88 3.10
CA TYR A 168 -3.77 -11.43 1.93
C TYR A 168 -3.54 -12.55 0.90
N ILE A 169 -3.46 -13.83 1.32
CA ILE A 169 -3.36 -14.98 0.41
C ILE A 169 -4.70 -15.74 0.22
N ARG A 170 -5.79 -15.26 0.82
CA ARG A 170 -7.07 -15.99 0.87
C ARG A 170 -7.61 -16.40 -0.50
N GLN A 171 -7.70 -15.45 -1.41
CA GLN A 171 -8.23 -15.70 -2.76
C GLN A 171 -7.30 -16.62 -3.54
N ASP A 172 -5.98 -16.38 -3.43
CA ASP A 172 -4.95 -17.21 -4.04
C ASP A 172 -5.05 -18.66 -3.56
N LEU A 173 -5.36 -18.90 -2.27
CA LEU A 173 -5.53 -20.26 -1.72
C LEU A 173 -6.82 -20.95 -2.16
N TYR A 174 -7.94 -20.21 -2.31
CA TYR A 174 -9.16 -20.80 -2.88
C TYR A 174 -8.96 -21.18 -4.35
N GLU A 175 -8.35 -20.31 -5.15
CA GLU A 175 -8.09 -20.59 -6.56
C GLU A 175 -7.03 -21.70 -6.71
N LEU A 176 -6.04 -21.76 -5.82
CA LEU A 176 -5.09 -22.87 -5.73
C LEU A 176 -5.81 -24.20 -5.48
N SER A 177 -6.81 -24.22 -4.59
CA SER A 177 -7.59 -25.43 -4.31
C SER A 177 -8.41 -25.91 -5.50
N GLU A 178 -8.99 -24.97 -6.26
CA GLU A 178 -9.79 -25.25 -7.46
C GLU A 178 -8.89 -25.79 -8.58
N ARG A 179 -7.78 -25.10 -8.86
CA ARG A 179 -6.78 -25.51 -9.86
C ARG A 179 -6.10 -26.82 -9.50
N ALA A 180 -5.88 -27.11 -8.23
CA ALA A 180 -5.30 -28.39 -7.82
C ALA A 180 -6.20 -29.58 -8.21
N VAL A 181 -7.52 -29.39 -8.22
CA VAL A 181 -8.49 -30.39 -8.66
C VAL A 181 -8.57 -30.46 -10.19
N ASP A 182 -8.58 -29.31 -10.86
CA ASP A 182 -8.80 -29.24 -12.31
C ASP A 182 -7.54 -29.52 -13.16
N GLU A 183 -6.40 -28.96 -12.75
CA GLU A 183 -5.15 -28.94 -13.51
C GLU A 183 -4.06 -29.85 -12.89
N GLY A 184 -4.28 -30.33 -11.66
CA GLY A 184 -3.33 -31.10 -10.87
C GLY A 184 -2.43 -30.25 -9.97
N ASN A 185 -1.89 -30.87 -8.91
CA ASN A 185 -1.11 -30.18 -7.86
C ASN A 185 0.10 -29.42 -8.42
N GLU A 186 0.84 -30.00 -9.36
CA GLU A 186 2.07 -29.41 -9.91
C GLU A 186 1.79 -28.06 -10.60
N ARG A 187 0.85 -28.03 -11.56
CA ARG A 187 0.49 -26.81 -12.29
C ARG A 187 -0.15 -25.76 -11.37
N ALA A 188 -0.96 -26.20 -10.41
CA ALA A 188 -1.57 -25.30 -9.44
C ALA A 188 -0.51 -24.62 -8.55
N ILE A 189 0.49 -25.37 -8.07
CA ILE A 189 1.60 -24.84 -7.28
C ILE A 189 2.43 -23.85 -8.10
N GLU A 190 2.74 -24.18 -9.35
CA GLU A 190 3.46 -23.26 -10.25
C GLU A 190 2.71 -21.95 -10.47
N TRP A 191 1.41 -22.04 -10.74
CA TRP A 191 0.54 -20.87 -10.88
C TRP A 191 0.54 -20.02 -9.60
N PHE A 192 0.41 -20.64 -8.43
CA PHE A 192 0.38 -19.95 -7.15
C PHE A 192 1.69 -19.22 -6.87
N CYS A 193 2.83 -19.88 -7.09
CA CYS A 193 4.14 -19.27 -6.95
C CYS A 193 4.37 -18.14 -7.97
N GLY A 194 3.78 -18.23 -9.17
CA GLY A 194 3.80 -17.18 -10.19
C GLY A 194 3.00 -15.91 -9.84
N LYS A 195 2.21 -15.91 -8.76
CA LYS A 195 1.53 -14.70 -8.25
C LYS A 195 2.43 -13.81 -7.39
N PHE A 196 3.62 -14.29 -7.05
CA PHE A 196 4.62 -13.52 -6.31
C PHE A 196 5.58 -12.83 -7.29
N PRO A 197 6.13 -11.66 -6.93
CA PRO A 197 7.01 -10.91 -7.82
C PRO A 197 8.28 -11.69 -8.17
N ASP A 198 8.82 -11.44 -9.37
CA ASP A 198 10.08 -12.04 -9.82
C ASP A 198 11.22 -11.73 -8.85
N GLY A 199 12.02 -12.75 -8.53
CA GLY A 199 13.13 -12.63 -7.56
C GLY A 199 12.69 -12.57 -6.09
N HIS A 200 11.46 -12.98 -5.78
CA HIS A 200 10.99 -13.10 -4.40
C HIS A 200 11.90 -14.04 -3.59
N ALA A 201 12.38 -13.55 -2.45
CA ALA A 201 13.56 -14.09 -1.75
C ALA A 201 13.49 -15.59 -1.38
N PHE A 202 12.29 -16.11 -1.10
CA PHE A 202 12.10 -17.49 -0.64
C PHE A 202 10.98 -18.24 -1.35
N ILE A 203 10.38 -17.68 -2.42
CA ILE A 203 9.25 -18.35 -3.10
C ILE A 203 9.70 -19.62 -3.82
N ASN A 204 10.94 -19.63 -4.33
CA ASN A 204 11.51 -20.78 -5.02
C ASN A 204 11.74 -21.96 -4.06
N ASP A 205 12.17 -21.68 -2.83
CA ASP A 205 12.31 -22.70 -1.79
C ASP A 205 10.93 -23.30 -1.46
N ILE A 206 9.91 -22.45 -1.33
CA ILE A 206 8.52 -22.86 -1.10
C ILE A 206 8.00 -23.73 -2.24
N ARG A 207 8.18 -23.28 -3.49
CA ARG A 207 7.79 -24.03 -4.68
C ARG A 207 8.42 -25.41 -4.67
N SER A 208 9.73 -25.47 -4.41
CA SER A 208 10.49 -26.71 -4.38
C SER A 208 9.99 -27.66 -3.29
N ILE A 209 9.72 -27.14 -2.08
CA ILE A 209 9.16 -27.92 -0.97
C ILE A 209 7.79 -28.48 -1.34
N LEU A 210 6.88 -27.65 -1.85
CA LEU A 210 5.52 -28.07 -2.19
C LEU A 210 5.50 -29.09 -3.34
N LEU A 211 6.26 -28.84 -4.41
CA LEU A 211 6.35 -29.76 -5.55
C LEU A 211 6.97 -31.09 -5.17
N ALA A 212 8.07 -31.08 -4.41
CA ALA A 212 8.71 -32.32 -3.96
C ALA A 212 7.79 -33.12 -3.03
N THR A 213 7.08 -32.46 -2.12
CA THR A 213 6.17 -33.13 -1.19
C THR A 213 4.95 -33.73 -1.90
N GLU A 214 4.36 -33.00 -2.85
CA GLU A 214 3.17 -33.48 -3.59
C GLU A 214 3.52 -34.44 -4.74
N GLY A 215 4.77 -34.48 -5.18
CA GLY A 215 5.27 -35.42 -6.18
C GLY A 215 5.75 -36.76 -5.62
N MET A 216 5.78 -36.93 -4.30
CA MET A 216 6.11 -38.19 -3.63
C MET A 216 4.86 -39.06 -3.45
N ASP A 217 4.92 -40.32 -3.90
CA ASP A 217 3.83 -41.29 -3.75
C ASP A 217 3.74 -41.88 -2.33
N ASP A 218 4.85 -41.89 -1.57
CA ASP A 218 4.90 -42.38 -0.19
C ASP A 218 4.77 -41.22 0.82
N ASP A 219 3.67 -41.23 1.56
CA ASP A 219 3.38 -40.26 2.63
C ASP A 219 4.45 -40.22 3.73
N THR A 220 5.10 -41.34 4.01
CA THR A 220 6.15 -41.42 5.03
C THR A 220 7.44 -40.76 4.56
N GLU A 221 7.76 -40.91 3.27
CA GLU A 221 8.89 -40.23 2.62
C GLU A 221 8.64 -38.72 2.55
N ALA A 222 7.44 -38.31 2.15
CA ALA A 222 7.02 -36.91 2.12
C ALA A 222 7.09 -36.25 3.52
N ALA A 223 6.66 -36.95 4.57
CA ALA A 223 6.75 -36.47 5.94
C ALA A 223 8.20 -36.33 6.43
N ASN A 224 9.08 -37.28 6.08
CA ASN A 224 10.50 -37.22 6.43
C ASN A 224 11.20 -36.09 5.68
N TYR A 225 10.93 -35.92 4.39
CA TYR A 225 11.44 -34.81 3.59
C TYR A 225 11.02 -33.46 4.18
N LEU A 226 9.74 -33.27 4.48
CA LEU A 226 9.25 -32.05 5.12
C LEU A 226 9.95 -31.77 6.46
N ARG A 227 10.23 -32.80 7.25
CA ARG A 227 10.93 -32.67 8.53
C ARG A 227 12.37 -32.18 8.36
N GLU A 228 13.06 -32.59 7.29
CA GLU A 228 14.38 -32.08 6.93
C GLU A 228 14.29 -30.63 6.45
N GLN A 229 13.28 -30.31 5.65
CA GLN A 229 13.02 -28.96 5.15
C GLN A 229 12.50 -28.00 6.25
N GLY A 230 12.03 -28.51 7.40
CA GLY A 230 11.60 -27.72 8.55
C GLY A 230 12.66 -26.74 9.07
N LYS A 231 13.96 -27.07 8.91
CA LYS A 231 15.07 -26.14 9.21
C LYS A 231 15.08 -24.93 8.28
N ILE A 232 14.81 -25.14 6.98
CA ILE A 232 14.72 -24.08 5.98
C ILE A 232 13.49 -23.21 6.26
N ILE A 233 12.33 -23.83 6.52
CA ILE A 233 11.09 -23.11 6.88
C ILE A 233 11.32 -22.24 8.14
N THR A 234 12.05 -22.76 9.12
CA THR A 234 12.38 -22.02 10.35
C THR A 234 13.31 -20.84 10.08
N LYS A 235 14.32 -21.01 9.21
CA LYS A 235 15.20 -19.93 8.79
C LYS A 235 14.42 -18.82 8.07
N ILE A 236 13.59 -19.19 7.09
CA ILE A 236 12.72 -18.25 6.35
C ILE A 236 11.83 -17.46 7.33
N SER A 237 11.23 -18.15 8.32
CA SER A 237 10.43 -17.50 9.36
C SER A 237 11.22 -16.52 10.21
N SER A 238 12.48 -16.83 10.55
CA SER A 238 13.35 -15.95 11.33
C SER A 238 13.75 -14.71 10.53
N ASP A 239 14.15 -14.89 9.27
CA ASP A 239 14.55 -13.80 8.39
C ASP A 239 13.40 -12.81 8.16
N GLN A 240 12.17 -13.33 7.97
CA GLN A 240 10.98 -12.49 7.85
C GLN A 240 10.64 -11.74 9.14
N TYR A 241 10.86 -12.35 10.30
CA TYR A 241 10.67 -11.69 11.59
C TYR A 241 11.63 -10.49 11.73
N LEU A 242 12.91 -10.67 11.40
CA LEU A 242 13.90 -9.59 11.40
C LEU A 242 13.51 -8.46 10.44
N LYS A 243 13.08 -8.79 9.22
CA LYS A 243 12.63 -7.81 8.22
C LYS A 243 11.43 -7.00 8.72
N LYS A 244 10.45 -7.65 9.36
CA LYS A 244 9.28 -7.00 9.96
C LYS A 244 9.68 -6.04 11.09
N TRP A 245 10.64 -6.44 11.94
CA TRP A 245 11.13 -5.59 13.02
C TRP A 245 11.94 -4.39 12.52
N SER A 246 12.80 -4.58 11.52
CA SER A 246 13.53 -3.48 10.88
C SER A 246 12.56 -2.42 10.34
N PHE A 247 11.50 -2.86 9.65
CA PHE A 247 10.50 -1.94 9.08
C PHE A 247 9.76 -1.12 10.16
N ILE A 248 9.47 -1.73 11.31
CA ILE A 248 8.85 -1.02 12.44
C ILE A 248 9.84 -0.01 13.04
N GLY A 249 11.12 -0.36 13.15
CA GLY A 249 12.18 0.53 13.61
C GLY A 249 12.36 1.77 12.74
N ASP A 250 12.34 1.60 11.41
CA ASP A 250 12.45 2.70 10.45
C ASP A 250 11.28 3.69 10.58
N VAL A 251 10.05 3.19 10.72
CA VAL A 251 8.85 4.03 10.92
C VAL A 251 8.90 4.78 12.26
N SER A 252 9.32 4.10 13.33
CA SER A 252 9.49 4.74 14.65
C SER A 252 10.52 5.87 14.61
N THR A 253 11.57 5.73 13.80
CA THR A 253 12.60 6.75 13.63
C THR A 253 12.03 7.99 12.92
N ILE A 254 11.25 7.81 11.85
CA ILE A 254 10.61 8.92 11.13
C ILE A 254 9.64 9.70 12.03
N ILE A 255 8.83 8.99 12.83
CA ILE A 255 7.88 9.62 13.76
C ILE A 255 8.59 10.48 14.80
N ASN A 256 9.80 10.12 15.22
CA ASN A 256 10.59 10.91 16.18
C ASN A 256 11.36 12.06 15.53
N VAL A 257 11.79 11.94 14.27
CA VAL A 257 12.61 12.94 13.58
C VAL A 257 11.78 14.12 13.06
N ILE A 258 10.53 13.90 12.62
CA ILE A 258 9.68 14.99 12.10
C ILE A 258 9.37 16.06 13.16
N PRO A 259 8.94 15.71 14.40
CA PRO A 259 8.70 16.69 15.45
C PRO A 259 9.96 17.47 15.84
N SER A 260 11.14 16.85 15.86
CA SER A 260 12.39 17.52 16.22
C SER A 260 12.88 18.51 15.14
N LEU A 261 12.68 18.18 13.85
CA LEU A 261 12.91 19.11 12.75
C LEU A 261 11.92 20.28 12.78
N ALA A 262 10.66 20.02 13.11
CA ALA A 262 9.64 21.06 13.23
C ALA A 262 9.93 22.01 14.40
N THR A 263 10.33 21.49 15.56
CA THR A 263 10.74 22.35 16.71
C THR A 263 12.00 23.14 16.38
N PHE A 264 12.98 22.55 15.70
CA PHE A 264 14.16 23.27 15.25
C PHE A 264 13.80 24.43 14.30
N LEU A 265 12.98 24.19 13.28
CA LEU A 265 12.51 25.24 12.36
C LEU A 265 11.70 26.33 13.09
N MET A 266 10.88 25.95 14.06
CA MET A 266 10.14 26.89 14.89
C MET A 266 11.09 27.78 15.71
N ILE A 267 12.11 27.20 16.34
CA ILE A 267 13.14 27.94 17.09
C ILE A 267 13.88 28.91 16.17
N VAL A 268 14.31 28.47 14.99
CA VAL A 268 14.99 29.33 13.99
C VAL A 268 14.07 30.47 13.54
N SER A 269 12.79 30.18 13.27
CA SER A 269 11.81 31.20 12.89
C SER A 269 11.59 32.22 14.00
N LEU A 270 11.46 31.78 15.26
CA LEU A 270 11.32 32.66 16.42
C LEU A 270 12.57 33.51 16.63
N ALA A 271 13.76 32.94 16.46
CA ALA A 271 15.02 33.67 16.54
C ALA A 271 15.13 34.75 15.45
N MET A 272 14.75 34.43 14.21
CA MET A 272 14.71 35.40 13.12
C MET A 272 13.70 36.52 13.39
N GLN A 273 12.51 36.20 13.90
CA GLN A 273 11.52 37.20 14.30
C GLN A 273 12.02 38.09 15.45
N TYR A 274 12.71 37.51 16.43
CA TYR A 274 13.33 38.24 17.52
C TYR A 274 14.43 39.19 17.03
N ILE A 275 15.31 38.72 16.14
CA ILE A 275 16.35 39.57 15.52
C ILE A 275 15.72 40.69 14.69
N MET A 276 14.66 40.42 13.93
CA MET A 276 13.93 41.45 13.18
C MET A 276 13.23 42.45 14.10
N LEU A 277 12.68 42.01 15.24
CA LEU A 277 12.10 42.89 16.27
C LEU A 277 13.15 43.77 16.91
N ILE A 278 14.32 43.21 17.26
CA ILE A 278 15.45 44.00 17.78
C ILE A 278 15.91 44.99 16.71
N LYS A 279 16.23 44.55 15.49
CA LYS A 279 16.65 45.48 14.42
C LYS A 279 15.58 46.53 14.09
N GLY A 280 14.29 46.17 14.16
CA GLY A 280 13.17 47.08 13.95
C GLY A 280 13.01 48.11 15.07
N ASN A 281 13.22 47.72 16.33
CA ASN A 281 13.17 48.63 17.49
C ASN A 281 14.45 49.49 17.66
N PHE A 282 15.61 49.01 17.19
CA PHE A 282 16.90 49.66 17.38
C PHE A 282 17.41 50.41 16.13
N ASN A 283 16.59 50.56 15.09
CA ASN A 283 16.86 51.43 13.93
C ASN A 283 16.77 52.94 14.29
N GLY A 284 17.41 53.34 15.41
CA GLY A 284 17.40 54.72 15.89
C GLY A 284 18.07 54.97 17.24
N VAL A 285 18.55 53.96 17.96
CA VAL A 285 19.28 54.19 19.24
C VAL A 285 20.70 53.65 19.10
N GLY A 286 21.64 54.55 18.88
CA GLY A 286 23.07 54.27 18.93
C GLY A 286 23.48 53.83 20.32
N MET A 287 23.69 52.53 20.52
CA MET A 287 24.28 51.96 21.74
C MET A 287 25.82 51.97 21.69
N PHE A 288 26.41 53.04 21.18
CA PHE A 288 27.82 53.39 21.32
C PHE A 288 27.98 54.92 21.13
N GLN A 289 27.55 55.68 22.13
CA GLN A 289 28.09 57.00 22.48
C GLN A 289 27.82 57.26 23.97
#